data_AF-A0A8T2C2Q2-F1
#
_entry.id   AF-A0A8T2C2Q2-F1
#
_cell.length_a   1.000
_cell.length_b   1.000
_cell.length_c   1.000
_cell.angle_alpha   90.00
_cell.angle_beta   90.00
_cell.angle_gamma   90.00
#
_symmetry.space_group_name_H-M   'P 1'
#
loop_
_entity.id
_entity.type
_entity.pdbx_description
1 polymer ?
#
loop_
_entity_poly.entity_id
_entity_poly.type
_entity_poly.pdbx_seq_one_letter_code
_entity_poly.pdbx_strand_id
1 'polypeptide(L)'
;MVLKIISSVFLLFIFGFYSKIVKSQYCGCSPILCCNKRGYCGSTDDYCGSGCKSGPCRKTREPVDRIVTQKFFDGIISQASNSCDGKRFYTRDSFLEAAITNYLDFNMSVTRLEIATMFAHFTYATQHFCYIDEVNGSSHDYCNETNRQYPCAPGKNYYGRGPIQLSWNYNYGLCGQSLRLDLLGHPELVVSNPTVAFRTSLWFWMKSVRPVMNQGFGATIKAINSLEWNGGNASAVTSRVEYYTNYCKQLGVDPGSPVVPSKAQGSPKDYVNAHNQARSEVGVGPMQWDEGLAAYAGNYVDQLKSDCRLVHSGGPYGENLAMSTGDLSAVTAVKLWVNEKANYNYATNSCNEVCGHYTQVVWRKSVRLGCAKVRCNNGGTIILCNYDPPGNYVKERPY
;
A
#
# COMPACT_ATOMS: atom_id res chain seq x y z
N MET A 1 44.31 -24.82 -67.12
CA MET A 1 43.94 -23.91 -66.01
C MET A 1 42.41 -23.82 -66.04
N VAL A 2 41.60 -24.69 -65.40
CA VAL A 2 41.48 -25.06 -63.96
C VAL A 2 41.44 -23.77 -63.14
N LEU A 3 40.35 -23.33 -62.47
CA LEU A 3 39.42 -24.04 -61.58
C LEU A 3 38.12 -23.21 -61.29
N LYS A 4 36.99 -23.92 -61.31
CA LYS A 4 35.68 -23.83 -60.58
C LYS A 4 35.21 -22.54 -59.85
N ILE A 5 33.99 -22.13 -60.26
CA ILE A 5 32.73 -21.91 -59.49
C ILE A 5 32.83 -22.13 -57.96
N ILE A 6 32.30 -21.19 -57.15
CA ILE A 6 31.26 -21.42 -56.12
C ILE A 6 30.84 -20.08 -55.47
N SER A 7 29.51 -19.91 -55.46
CA SER A 7 28.72 -18.94 -54.69
C SER A 7 29.05 -19.01 -53.19
N SER A 8 29.25 -17.87 -52.53
CA SER A 8 29.24 -17.79 -51.08
C SER A 8 28.60 -16.49 -50.61
N VAL A 9 27.36 -16.68 -50.19
CA VAL A 9 26.57 -15.87 -49.27
C VAL A 9 27.48 -15.18 -48.24
N PHE A 10 27.56 -13.85 -48.30
CA PHE A 10 27.90 -13.06 -47.13
C PHE A 10 26.66 -12.28 -46.73
N LEU A 11 25.96 -12.84 -45.74
CA LEU A 11 24.90 -12.19 -45.00
C LEU A 11 25.49 -10.93 -44.36
N LEU A 12 25.24 -9.77 -44.97
CA LEU A 12 25.30 -8.50 -44.25
C LEU A 12 24.14 -8.50 -43.25
N PHE A 13 24.42 -9.00 -42.04
CA PHE A 13 23.64 -8.70 -40.84
C PHE A 13 23.75 -7.20 -40.57
N ILE A 14 22.95 -6.41 -41.29
CA ILE A 14 22.55 -5.10 -40.82
C ILE A 14 21.67 -5.41 -39.61
N PHE A 15 22.27 -5.35 -38.41
CA PHE A 15 21.54 -5.14 -37.17
C PHE A 15 20.82 -3.79 -37.29
N GLY A 16 19.69 -3.81 -38.02
CA GLY A 16 18.66 -2.82 -37.85
C GLY A 16 18.16 -3.01 -36.43
N PHE A 17 18.67 -2.19 -35.51
CA PHE A 17 17.94 -1.88 -34.30
C PHE A 17 16.60 -1.29 -34.74
N TYR A 18 15.63 -2.17 -34.95
CA TYR A 18 14.22 -1.83 -34.86
C TYR A 18 13.93 -1.56 -33.38
N SER A 19 14.43 -0.43 -32.90
CA SER A 19 13.73 0.30 -31.87
C SER A 19 12.40 0.67 -32.50
N LYS A 20 11.35 -0.11 -32.21
CA LYS A 20 9.98 0.38 -32.40
C LYS A 20 9.86 1.64 -31.54
N ILE A 21 10.08 2.80 -32.14
CA ILE A 21 9.61 4.05 -31.58
C ILE A 21 8.08 3.94 -31.61
N VAL A 22 7.49 3.58 -30.47
CA VAL A 22 6.04 3.68 -30.29
C VAL A 22 5.72 5.16 -30.25
N LYS A 23 5.43 5.75 -31.41
CA LYS A 23 4.82 7.07 -31.50
C LYS A 23 3.30 6.89 -31.44
N SER A 24 2.72 7.00 -30.26
CA SER A 24 1.32 7.43 -30.19
C SER A 24 1.32 8.95 -30.28
N GLN A 25 0.67 9.51 -31.31
CA GLN A 25 0.40 10.95 -31.40
C GLN A 25 -0.94 11.33 -30.76
N TYR A 26 -1.61 10.37 -30.14
CA TYR A 26 -2.93 10.52 -29.53
C TYR A 26 -2.84 10.06 -28.07
N CYS A 27 -3.19 10.95 -27.14
CA CYS A 27 -3.17 10.62 -25.73
C CYS A 27 -4.03 9.37 -25.47
N GLY A 28 -3.44 8.40 -24.78
CA GLY A 28 -3.97 7.05 -24.53
C GLY A 28 -2.98 6.25 -23.67
N CYS A 29 -2.31 6.96 -22.76
CA CYS A 29 -1.22 6.42 -21.97
C CYS A 29 -1.75 5.46 -20.90
N SER A 30 -0.90 4.52 -20.49
CA SER A 30 -1.09 3.80 -19.24
C SER A 30 -1.38 4.81 -18.11
N PRO A 31 -2.28 4.51 -17.14
CA PRO A 31 -2.69 5.44 -16.08
C PRO A 31 -1.52 6.07 -15.29
N ILE A 32 -0.38 5.40 -15.23
CA ILE A 32 0.82 5.85 -14.52
C ILE A 32 1.77 6.74 -15.36
N LEU A 33 1.48 6.96 -16.64
CA LEU A 33 2.31 7.74 -17.56
C LEU A 33 1.61 9.02 -18.01
N CYS A 34 2.37 10.11 -18.09
CA CYS A 34 1.89 11.40 -18.54
C CYS A 34 1.85 11.48 -20.05
N CYS A 35 0.77 12.02 -20.61
CA CYS A 35 0.70 12.43 -22.00
C CYS A 35 1.17 13.88 -22.13
N ASN A 36 2.28 14.10 -22.82
CA ASN A 36 2.86 15.42 -22.97
C ASN A 36 2.10 16.28 -24.01
N LYS A 37 2.45 17.56 -24.11
CA LYS A 37 1.79 18.50 -25.07
C LYS A 37 1.81 18.02 -26.53
N ARG A 38 2.76 17.15 -26.88
CA ARG A 38 2.94 16.58 -28.22
C ARG A 38 2.29 15.19 -28.39
N GLY A 39 1.56 14.70 -27.39
CA GLY A 39 0.82 13.42 -27.45
C GLY A 39 1.61 12.19 -27.02
N TYR A 40 2.86 12.34 -26.54
CA TYR A 40 3.72 11.22 -26.17
C TYR A 40 3.57 10.84 -24.70
N CYS A 41 3.72 9.55 -24.40
CA CYS A 41 3.65 9.01 -23.05
C CYS A 41 5.03 8.92 -22.39
N GLY A 42 5.15 9.33 -21.13
CA GLY A 42 6.39 9.20 -20.35
C GLY A 42 6.22 9.69 -18.91
N SER A 43 7.25 9.50 -18.08
CA SER A 43 7.21 9.79 -16.64
C SER A 43 8.12 10.96 -16.22
N THR A 44 8.91 11.53 -17.13
CA THR A 44 9.82 12.65 -16.83
C THR A 44 9.13 14.00 -16.97
N ASP A 45 9.80 15.10 -16.57
CA ASP A 45 9.21 16.45 -16.59
C ASP A 45 8.86 16.93 -18.01
N ASP A 46 9.55 16.44 -19.04
CA ASP A 46 9.21 16.69 -20.46
C ASP A 46 7.83 16.12 -20.85
N TYR A 47 7.33 15.17 -20.06
CA TYR A 47 6.05 14.52 -20.28
C TYR A 47 4.98 14.98 -19.32
N CYS A 48 5.34 15.05 -18.04
CA CYS A 48 4.44 15.37 -16.96
C CYS A 48 4.35 16.86 -16.66
N GLY A 49 5.28 17.69 -17.13
CA GLY A 49 5.36 19.11 -16.81
C GLY A 49 4.39 19.99 -17.62
N SER A 50 4.87 21.19 -17.96
CA SER A 50 4.04 22.21 -18.62
C SER A 50 3.47 21.73 -19.96
N GLY A 51 2.14 21.83 -20.09
CA GLY A 51 1.40 21.39 -21.27
C GLY A 51 1.06 19.90 -21.33
N CYS A 52 1.29 19.15 -20.24
CA CYS A 52 0.78 17.79 -20.13
C CYS A 52 -0.75 17.76 -20.30
N LYS A 53 -1.23 16.85 -21.17
CA LYS A 53 -2.60 16.73 -21.66
C LYS A 53 -3.46 15.74 -20.85
N SER A 54 -2.88 14.63 -20.37
CA SER A 54 -3.56 13.60 -19.55
C SER A 54 -2.55 12.72 -18.79
N GLY A 55 -3.02 11.88 -17.85
CA GLY A 55 -2.14 11.16 -16.92
C GLY A 55 -1.79 12.01 -15.69
N PRO A 56 -0.73 11.68 -14.91
CA PRO A 56 -0.33 12.42 -13.72
C PRO A 56 0.39 13.74 -14.05
N CYS A 57 -0.28 14.59 -14.83
CA CYS A 57 0.19 15.91 -15.25
C CYS A 57 0.43 16.82 -14.05
N ARG A 58 1.65 17.36 -13.95
CA ARG A 58 2.07 18.38 -13.01
C ARG A 58 1.52 19.73 -13.46
N LYS A 59 0.24 19.97 -13.25
CA LYS A 59 -0.30 21.34 -13.27
C LYS A 59 0.20 22.02 -11.99
N THR A 60 1.11 22.99 -12.14
CA THR A 60 1.65 23.88 -11.08
C THR A 60 1.94 23.17 -9.75
N ARG A 61 3.22 22.84 -9.50
CA ARG A 61 3.69 22.26 -8.23
C ARG A 61 3.08 23.04 -7.05
N GLU A 62 2.22 22.37 -6.27
CA GLU A 62 1.61 22.97 -5.09
C GLU A 62 2.61 22.89 -3.93
N PRO A 63 2.91 23.99 -3.24
CA PRO A 63 3.77 23.95 -2.07
C PRO A 63 3.16 23.06 -0.98
N VAL A 64 4.00 22.51 -0.12
CA VAL A 64 3.61 21.44 0.82
C VAL A 64 2.46 21.84 1.75
N ASP A 65 2.34 23.12 2.08
CA ASP A 65 1.26 23.70 2.89
C ASP A 65 -0.13 23.63 2.23
N ARG A 66 -0.16 23.60 0.89
CA ARG A 66 -1.40 23.43 0.10
C ARG A 66 -1.82 21.98 -0.02
N ILE A 67 -0.87 21.05 0.00
CA ILE A 67 -1.15 19.61 -0.03
C ILE A 67 -1.55 19.13 1.37
N VAL A 68 -0.71 19.38 2.37
CA VAL A 68 -0.98 19.04 3.77
C VAL A 68 -1.79 20.18 4.37
N THR A 69 -3.10 20.14 4.14
CA THR A 69 -4.04 21.11 4.74
C THR A 69 -4.26 20.81 6.23
N GLN A 70 -4.76 21.80 6.99
CA GLN A 70 -5.16 21.58 8.39
C GLN A 70 -6.19 20.46 8.50
N LYS A 71 -7.18 20.46 7.61
CA LYS A 71 -8.22 19.42 7.54
C LYS A 71 -7.63 18.01 7.32
N PHE A 72 -6.65 17.87 6.44
CA PHE A 72 -6.00 16.59 6.19
C PHE A 72 -5.23 16.11 7.44
N PHE A 73 -4.44 17.00 8.05
CA PHE A 73 -3.67 16.67 9.25
C PHE A 73 -4.60 16.31 10.43
N ASP A 74 -5.64 17.12 10.66
CA ASP A 74 -6.63 16.91 11.70
C ASP A 74 -7.41 15.60 11.50
N GLY A 75 -7.69 15.24 10.24
CA GLY A 75 -8.33 13.96 9.90
C GLY A 75 -7.50 12.73 10.28
N ILE A 76 -6.20 12.88 10.48
CA ILE A 76 -5.32 11.81 10.98
C ILE A 76 -5.29 11.86 12.50
N ILE A 77 -4.84 12.98 13.09
CA ILE A 77 -4.57 13.08 14.53
C ILE A 77 -5.84 12.99 15.40
N SER A 78 -7.01 13.30 14.84
CA SER A 78 -8.30 13.15 15.55
C SER A 78 -8.67 11.68 15.82
N GLN A 79 -8.10 10.73 15.07
CA GLN A 79 -8.32 9.29 15.28
C GLN A 79 -7.60 8.77 16.52
N ALA A 80 -6.56 9.47 17.01
CA ALA A 80 -5.91 9.14 18.27
C ALA A 80 -6.76 9.54 19.48
N SER A 81 -6.71 8.71 20.52
CA SER A 81 -7.35 9.00 21.82
C SER A 81 -6.87 10.35 22.38
N ASN A 82 -7.73 11.03 23.13
CA ASN A 82 -7.38 12.26 23.84
C ASN A 82 -6.28 12.06 24.91
N SER A 83 -6.06 10.82 25.34
CA SER A 83 -5.01 10.44 26.28
C SER A 83 -3.65 10.23 25.62
N CYS A 84 -3.54 10.28 24.29
CA CYS A 84 -2.28 10.09 23.60
C CYS A 84 -1.38 11.32 23.72
N ASP A 85 -0.16 11.14 24.22
CA ASP A 85 0.81 12.23 24.38
C ASP A 85 1.14 12.92 23.05
N GLY A 86 1.26 12.13 21.98
CA GLY A 86 1.55 12.65 20.64
C GLY A 86 0.48 13.62 20.10
N LYS A 87 -0.76 13.54 20.60
CA LYS A 87 -1.87 14.42 20.16
C LYS A 87 -1.62 15.89 20.49
N ARG A 88 -0.88 16.18 21.56
CA ARG A 88 -0.51 17.55 21.97
C ARG A 88 0.88 17.97 21.46
N PHE A 89 1.65 17.00 20.96
CA PHE A 89 3.01 17.21 20.51
C PHE A 89 3.05 17.49 18.99
N TYR A 90 2.45 16.62 18.19
CA TYR A 90 2.49 16.73 16.74
C TYR A 90 1.51 17.78 16.23
N THR A 91 2.03 18.79 15.53
CA THR A 91 1.21 19.81 14.88
C THR A 91 1.53 19.88 13.39
N ARG A 92 0.54 20.33 12.60
CA ARG A 92 0.75 20.65 11.19
C ARG A 92 1.85 21.69 11.02
N ASP A 93 1.88 22.71 11.87
CA ASP A 93 2.83 23.81 11.77
C ASP A 93 4.27 23.32 11.99
N SER A 94 4.51 22.43 12.96
CA SER A 94 5.82 21.80 13.15
C SER A 94 6.26 20.95 11.96
N PHE A 95 5.32 20.25 11.30
CA PHE A 95 5.61 19.54 10.04
C PHE A 95 5.99 20.50 8.93
N LEU A 96 5.22 21.59 8.75
CA LEU A 96 5.48 22.57 7.70
C LEU A 96 6.78 23.33 7.94
N GLU A 97 7.05 23.72 9.18
CA GLU A 97 8.32 24.33 9.55
C GLU A 97 9.48 23.40 9.16
N ALA A 98 9.43 22.14 9.57
CA ALA A 98 10.46 21.15 9.21
C ALA A 98 10.62 20.99 7.68
N ALA A 99 9.50 20.90 6.94
CA ALA A 99 9.49 20.71 5.49
C ALA A 99 10.02 21.94 4.73
N ILE A 100 9.68 23.15 5.18
CA ILE A 100 10.01 24.39 4.48
C ILE A 100 11.43 24.85 4.81
N THR A 101 11.87 24.77 6.07
CA THR A 101 13.16 25.35 6.49
C THR A 101 14.36 24.46 6.21
N ASN A 102 14.19 23.13 6.23
CA ASN A 102 15.31 22.19 6.13
C ASN A 102 15.34 21.40 4.82
N TYR A 103 14.23 21.38 4.07
CA TYR A 103 14.09 20.57 2.87
C TYR A 103 13.43 21.36 1.74
N LEU A 104 14.07 22.45 1.31
CA LEU A 104 13.54 23.30 0.23
C LEU A 104 13.22 22.50 -1.05
N ASP A 105 14.06 21.53 -1.41
CA ASP A 105 13.77 20.61 -2.52
C ASP A 105 12.49 19.81 -2.28
N PHE A 106 12.28 19.26 -1.07
CA PHE A 106 11.04 18.57 -0.72
C PHE A 106 9.84 19.52 -0.85
N ASN A 107 9.88 20.70 -0.23
CA ASN A 107 8.80 21.70 -0.32
C ASN A 107 8.42 22.03 -1.77
N MET A 108 9.41 22.15 -2.67
CA MET A 108 9.19 22.54 -4.07
C MET A 108 8.90 21.38 -5.02
N SER A 109 9.12 20.12 -4.62
CA SER A 109 9.01 18.95 -5.52
C SER A 109 8.06 17.87 -5.03
N VAL A 110 7.60 17.95 -3.78
CA VAL A 110 6.71 16.96 -3.18
C VAL A 110 5.40 16.85 -3.94
N THR A 111 4.90 15.63 -4.06
CA THR A 111 3.62 15.33 -4.72
C THR A 111 2.58 14.89 -3.69
N ARG A 112 1.28 15.00 -4.05
CA ARG A 112 0.17 14.43 -3.27
C ARG A 112 0.38 12.94 -2.98
N LEU A 113 0.89 12.20 -3.96
CA LEU A 113 1.20 10.77 -3.81
C LEU A 113 2.28 10.55 -2.74
N GLU A 114 3.35 11.33 -2.78
CA GLU A 114 4.42 11.26 -1.79
C GLU A 114 3.96 11.61 -0.38
N ILE A 115 3.11 12.64 -0.23
CA ILE A 115 2.47 12.96 1.05
C ILE A 115 1.59 11.81 1.52
N ALA A 116 0.75 11.23 0.66
CA ALA A 116 -0.07 10.07 1.04
C ALA A 116 0.79 8.90 1.52
N THR A 117 1.86 8.57 0.79
CA THR A 117 2.80 7.50 1.17
C THR A 117 3.48 7.81 2.51
N MET A 118 3.98 9.02 2.69
CA MET A 118 4.69 9.44 3.91
C MET A 118 3.79 9.38 5.13
N PHE A 119 2.62 10.01 5.07
CA PHE A 119 1.69 10.05 6.18
C PHE A 119 1.10 8.67 6.49
N ALA A 120 0.99 7.76 5.51
CA ALA A 120 0.61 6.38 5.78
C ALA A 120 1.63 5.64 6.65
N HIS A 121 2.92 5.83 6.37
CA HIS A 121 3.98 5.27 7.20
C HIS A 121 4.05 5.90 8.58
N PHE A 122 3.91 7.23 8.68
CA PHE A 122 3.88 7.93 9.96
C PHE A 122 2.70 7.50 10.81
N THR A 123 1.52 7.38 10.21
CA THR A 123 0.29 6.95 10.87
C THR A 123 0.45 5.55 11.44
N TYR A 124 0.99 4.62 10.66
CA TYR A 124 1.25 3.27 11.16
C TYR A 124 2.25 3.27 12.32
N ALA A 125 3.40 3.94 12.15
CA ALA A 125 4.49 3.91 13.11
C ALA A 125 4.13 4.56 14.46
N THR A 126 3.27 5.59 14.44
CA THR A 126 2.87 6.35 15.62
C THR A 126 1.47 6.03 16.11
N GLN A 127 0.73 5.15 15.42
CA GLN A 127 -0.70 4.91 15.63
C GLN A 127 -1.53 6.21 15.58
N HIS A 128 -1.58 6.85 14.42
CA HIS A 128 -2.26 8.14 14.19
C HIS A 128 -1.69 9.29 15.03
N PHE A 129 -0.36 9.39 15.12
CA PHE A 129 0.33 10.38 15.94
C PHE A 129 0.03 10.24 17.44
N CYS A 130 -0.31 9.05 17.92
CA CYS A 130 -0.51 8.79 19.34
C CYS A 130 0.83 8.74 20.10
N TYR A 131 1.81 8.03 19.54
CA TYR A 131 3.10 7.77 20.18
C TYR A 131 4.21 8.66 19.63
N ILE A 132 5.04 9.18 20.55
CA ILE A 132 6.26 9.93 20.22
C ILE A 132 7.47 9.00 20.30
N ASP A 133 7.55 8.23 21.39
CA ASP A 133 8.51 7.16 21.61
C ASP A 133 7.92 5.79 21.26
N GLU A 134 8.80 4.86 20.93
CA GLU A 134 8.50 3.43 20.84
C GLU A 134 7.89 2.93 22.17
N VAL A 135 6.82 2.14 22.08
CA VAL A 135 6.20 1.52 23.25
C VAL A 135 7.21 0.60 23.93
N ASN A 136 7.51 0.86 25.22
CA ASN A 136 8.58 0.20 25.97
C ASN A 136 10.00 0.39 25.39
N GLY A 137 10.22 1.46 24.62
CA GLY A 137 11.50 1.76 24.00
C GLY A 137 12.63 1.92 25.02
N SER A 138 12.35 2.48 26.20
CA SER A 138 13.35 2.63 27.27
C SER A 138 13.99 1.31 27.73
N SER A 139 13.32 0.18 27.50
CA SER A 139 13.82 -1.16 27.82
C SER A 139 14.79 -1.72 26.77
N HIS A 140 15.03 -0.99 25.68
CA HIS A 140 15.89 -1.39 24.56
C HIS A 140 16.87 -0.24 24.25
N ASP A 141 18.17 -0.52 24.27
CA ASP A 141 19.19 0.51 24.04
C ASP A 141 19.37 0.87 22.55
N TYR A 142 19.07 -0.06 21.64
CA TYR A 142 19.31 0.06 20.19
C TYR A 142 20.72 0.58 19.88
N CYS A 143 21.69 0.11 20.65
CA CYS A 143 23.08 0.47 20.49
C CYS A 143 23.83 -0.63 19.72
N ASN A 144 24.40 -0.29 18.57
CA ASN A 144 25.43 -1.12 17.96
C ASN A 144 26.82 -0.66 18.43
N GLU A 145 27.33 -1.34 19.45
CA GLU A 145 28.64 -1.08 20.09
C GLU A 145 29.83 -1.25 19.14
N THR A 146 29.65 -1.97 18.03
CA THR A 146 30.71 -2.16 17.03
C THR A 146 30.86 -0.97 16.08
N ASN A 147 29.88 -0.05 16.06
CA ASN A 147 29.89 1.10 15.16
C ASN A 147 30.85 2.19 15.68
N ARG A 148 32.05 2.24 15.10
CA ARG A 148 33.08 3.24 15.46
C ARG A 148 32.82 4.64 14.94
N GLN A 149 31.99 4.79 13.89
CA GLN A 149 31.69 6.09 13.29
C GLN A 149 30.69 6.87 14.15
N TYR A 150 29.73 6.17 14.76
CA TYR A 150 28.70 6.75 15.63
C TYR A 150 28.63 5.96 16.94
N PRO A 151 29.62 6.13 17.84
CA PRO A 151 29.68 5.38 19.09
C PRO A 151 28.49 5.69 19.99
N CYS A 152 28.08 4.73 20.82
CA CYS A 152 26.98 4.95 21.75
C CYS A 152 27.41 5.90 22.87
N ALA A 153 26.61 6.94 23.13
CA ALA A 153 26.87 7.89 24.19
C ALA A 153 26.50 7.25 25.54
N PRO A 154 27.31 7.42 26.59
CA PRO A 154 27.02 6.86 27.91
C PRO A 154 25.64 7.26 28.42
N GLY A 155 24.84 6.28 28.84
CA GLY A 155 23.50 6.49 29.39
C GLY A 155 22.43 6.90 28.37
N LYS A 156 22.69 6.76 27.07
CA LYS A 156 21.74 7.09 26.00
C LYS A 156 21.24 5.86 25.27
N ASN A 157 19.94 5.88 24.96
CA ASN A 157 19.25 4.82 24.22
C ASN A 157 18.70 5.38 22.90
N TYR A 158 18.74 4.57 21.86
CA TYR A 158 18.41 4.94 20.48
C TYR A 158 17.19 4.18 19.95
N TYR A 159 16.22 3.89 20.81
CA TYR A 159 14.93 3.33 20.41
C TYR A 159 14.13 4.29 19.50
N GLY A 160 13.03 3.79 18.94
CA GLY A 160 12.21 4.51 17.98
C GLY A 160 11.68 5.83 18.53
N ARG A 161 11.93 6.94 17.80
CA ARG A 161 11.36 8.26 18.12
C ARG A 161 10.83 8.99 16.90
N GLY A 162 9.78 9.77 17.11
CA GLY A 162 9.18 10.63 16.09
C GLY A 162 8.34 9.86 15.05
N PRO A 163 7.84 10.54 14.01
CA PRO A 163 6.93 9.99 13.01
C PRO A 163 7.46 8.76 12.27
N ILE A 164 8.75 8.70 11.95
CA ILE A 164 9.35 7.53 11.29
C ILE A 164 9.87 6.48 12.29
N GLN A 165 9.79 6.74 13.61
CA GLN A 165 10.42 5.92 14.65
C GLN A 165 11.90 5.70 14.35
N LEU A 166 12.69 6.79 14.31
CA LEU A 166 14.14 6.72 14.07
C LEU A 166 14.79 5.88 15.18
N SER A 167 15.50 4.82 14.80
CA SER A 167 16.16 3.89 15.72
C SER A 167 17.62 3.66 15.36
N TRP A 168 18.42 3.21 16.33
CA TRP A 168 19.84 2.89 16.24
C TRP A 168 20.83 4.06 16.26
N ASN A 169 21.89 3.94 17.05
CA ASN A 169 22.97 4.93 17.21
C ASN A 169 23.51 5.49 15.89
N TYR A 170 23.71 4.64 14.87
CA TYR A 170 24.23 5.06 13.58
C TYR A 170 23.25 5.92 12.76
N ASN A 171 21.94 5.75 12.96
CA ASN A 171 20.94 6.60 12.32
C ASN A 171 20.82 7.94 13.07
N TYR A 172 20.82 7.92 14.40
CA TYR A 172 20.83 9.15 15.20
C TYR A 172 22.07 9.99 14.92
N GLY A 173 23.26 9.40 14.91
CA GLY A 173 24.50 10.10 14.63
C GLY A 173 24.54 10.73 13.23
N LEU A 174 24.18 9.96 12.19
CA LEU A 174 24.21 10.46 10.82
C LEU A 174 23.08 11.46 10.53
N CYS A 175 21.91 11.28 11.14
CA CYS A 175 20.81 12.25 11.09
C CYS A 175 21.20 13.56 11.78
N GLY A 176 21.76 13.47 12.99
CA GLY A 176 22.23 14.61 13.77
C GLY A 176 23.29 15.42 13.02
N GLN A 177 24.27 14.73 12.43
CA GLN A 177 25.27 15.38 11.57
C GLN A 177 24.62 16.16 10.41
N SER A 178 23.66 15.55 9.70
CA SER A 178 22.97 16.19 8.58
C SER A 178 22.12 17.38 9.01
N LEU A 179 21.54 17.34 10.21
CA LEU A 179 20.67 18.39 10.75
C LEU A 179 21.43 19.44 11.58
N ARG A 180 22.73 19.22 11.82
CA ARG A 180 23.56 20.01 12.75
C ARG A 180 22.97 20.01 14.17
N LEU A 181 22.52 18.85 14.62
CA LEU A 181 22.00 18.59 15.96
C LEU A 181 22.81 17.46 16.59
N ASP A 182 23.15 17.57 17.87
CA ASP A 182 23.80 16.46 18.58
C ASP A 182 22.76 15.41 19.01
N LEU A 183 22.28 14.62 18.04
CA LEU A 183 21.30 13.56 18.30
C LEU A 183 21.94 12.29 18.87
N LEU A 184 23.28 12.18 18.87
CA LEU A 184 23.99 11.05 19.46
C LEU A 184 24.13 11.26 20.98
N GLY A 185 24.55 12.45 21.40
CA GLY A 185 24.57 12.86 22.81
C GLY A 185 23.20 13.24 23.37
N HIS A 186 22.28 13.73 22.53
CA HIS A 186 20.94 14.18 22.95
C HIS A 186 19.80 13.61 22.09
N PRO A 187 19.61 12.26 22.05
CA PRO A 187 18.52 11.64 21.30
C PRO A 187 17.12 12.09 21.79
N GLU A 188 16.99 12.54 23.04
CA GLU A 188 15.76 13.10 23.62
C GLU A 188 15.24 14.37 22.93
N LEU A 189 16.08 15.05 22.14
CA LEU A 189 15.65 16.21 21.34
C LEU A 189 14.52 15.85 20.38
N VAL A 190 14.47 14.59 19.91
CA VAL A 190 13.44 14.09 18.98
C VAL A 190 12.06 14.04 19.64
N VAL A 191 11.98 13.83 20.95
CA VAL A 191 10.69 13.77 21.68
C VAL A 191 10.35 15.05 22.43
N SER A 192 11.29 15.97 22.53
CA SER A 192 11.11 17.25 23.23
C SER A 192 10.72 18.39 22.27
N ASN A 193 10.96 18.23 20.96
CA ASN A 193 10.67 19.26 19.97
C ASN A 193 9.99 18.65 18.73
N PRO A 194 8.73 19.00 18.44
CA PRO A 194 7.98 18.40 17.33
C PRO A 194 8.55 18.75 15.95
N THR A 195 9.15 19.94 15.79
CA THR A 195 9.85 20.31 14.56
C THR A 195 11.09 19.45 14.37
N VAL A 196 11.83 19.12 15.45
CA VAL A 196 12.96 18.17 15.37
C VAL A 196 12.48 16.75 15.01
N ALA A 197 11.37 16.29 15.58
CA ALA A 197 10.76 15.01 15.23
C ALA A 197 10.41 14.90 13.73
N PHE A 198 9.83 15.95 13.15
CA PHE A 198 9.56 15.98 11.72
C PHE A 198 10.84 16.13 10.88
N ARG A 199 11.82 16.91 11.32
CA ARG A 199 13.13 17.02 10.63
C ARG A 199 13.82 15.67 10.52
N THR A 200 13.86 14.88 11.59
CA THR A 200 14.49 13.55 11.58
C THR A 200 13.74 12.57 10.67
N SER A 201 12.41 12.67 10.65
CA SER A 201 11.57 11.84 9.78
C SER A 201 11.71 12.20 8.30
N LEU A 202 11.76 13.49 7.98
CA LEU A 202 12.02 13.99 6.63
C LEU A 202 13.44 13.66 6.18
N TRP A 203 14.44 13.73 7.07
CA TRP A 203 15.80 13.28 6.78
C TRP A 203 15.81 11.82 6.32
N PHE A 204 15.20 10.92 7.10
CA PHE A 204 15.15 9.50 6.77
C PHE A 204 14.38 9.28 5.47
N TRP A 205 13.25 9.97 5.30
CA TRP A 205 12.43 9.87 4.09
C TRP A 205 13.21 10.23 2.84
N MET A 206 13.84 11.41 2.82
CA MET A 206 14.57 11.92 1.66
C MET A 206 15.76 11.03 1.31
N LYS A 207 16.42 10.47 2.32
CA LYS A 207 17.60 9.62 2.16
C LYS A 207 17.27 8.18 1.73
N SER A 208 16.25 7.58 2.34
CA SER A 208 16.02 6.13 2.27
C SER A 208 14.74 5.75 1.52
N VAL A 209 13.71 6.59 1.55
CA VAL A 209 12.37 6.23 1.04
C VAL A 209 12.05 6.87 -0.30
N ARG A 210 12.27 8.19 -0.44
CA ARG A 210 12.04 8.93 -1.69
C ARG A 210 12.74 8.29 -2.90
N PRO A 211 14.00 7.80 -2.81
CA PRO A 211 14.68 7.18 -3.97
C PRO A 211 14.01 5.91 -4.52
N VAL A 212 13.18 5.23 -3.71
CA VAL A 212 12.50 3.98 -4.11
C VAL A 212 11.00 4.17 -4.39
N MET A 213 10.48 5.40 -4.27
CA MET A 213 9.06 5.71 -4.52
C MET A 213 8.58 5.28 -5.91
N ASN A 214 9.44 5.37 -6.92
CA ASN A 214 9.14 4.96 -8.29
C ASN A 214 8.98 3.43 -8.47
N GLN A 215 9.39 2.63 -7.47
CA GLN A 215 9.22 1.18 -7.45
C GLN A 215 7.89 0.76 -6.79
N GLY A 216 7.12 1.72 -6.31
CA GLY A 216 5.80 1.51 -5.69
C GLY A 216 5.82 1.42 -4.17
N PHE A 217 4.63 1.42 -3.57
CA PHE A 217 4.44 1.47 -2.11
C PHE A 217 5.08 0.29 -1.35
N GLY A 218 5.14 -0.90 -1.94
CA GLY A 218 5.85 -2.03 -1.31
C GLY A 218 7.34 -1.76 -1.11
N ALA A 219 7.98 -1.05 -2.03
CA ALA A 219 9.39 -0.71 -1.92
C ALA A 219 9.64 0.30 -0.79
N THR A 220 8.69 1.20 -0.51
CA THR A 220 8.80 2.15 0.61
C THR A 220 8.67 1.46 1.96
N ILE A 221 7.79 0.45 2.08
CA ILE A 221 7.73 -0.43 3.25
C ILE A 221 9.08 -1.10 3.47
N LYS A 222 9.65 -1.72 2.43
CA LYS A 222 10.95 -2.41 2.51
C LYS A 222 12.09 -1.46 2.89
N ALA A 223 12.06 -0.21 2.41
CA ALA A 223 13.07 0.79 2.75
C ALA A 223 12.99 1.28 4.20
N ILE A 224 11.81 1.28 4.79
CA ILE A 224 11.60 1.66 6.19
C ILE A 224 11.92 0.49 7.12
N ASN A 225 11.40 -0.69 6.82
CA ASN A 225 11.61 -1.88 7.62
C ASN A 225 11.66 -3.13 6.75
N SER A 226 12.88 -3.56 6.41
CA SER A 226 13.10 -4.74 5.58
C SER A 226 12.66 -6.04 6.27
N LEU A 227 12.55 -6.07 7.60
CA LEU A 227 12.07 -7.22 8.38
C LEU A 227 10.56 -7.44 8.24
N GLU A 228 9.79 -6.42 7.82
CA GLU A 228 8.37 -6.57 7.48
C GLU A 228 8.17 -7.28 6.12
N TRP A 229 9.22 -7.39 5.30
CA TRP A 229 9.20 -8.00 3.96
C TRP A 229 9.53 -9.51 4.02
N ASN A 230 9.01 -10.30 3.07
CA ASN A 230 9.08 -11.78 3.02
C ASN A 230 8.26 -12.56 4.07
N GLY A 231 7.14 -12.00 4.56
CA GLY A 231 6.22 -12.70 5.47
C GLY A 231 6.47 -12.46 6.96
N GLY A 232 7.35 -11.51 7.32
CA GLY A 232 7.66 -11.18 8.71
C GLY A 232 6.50 -10.52 9.46
N ASN A 233 5.71 -9.65 8.82
CA ASN A 233 4.50 -9.08 9.44
C ASN A 233 3.46 -8.60 8.40
N ALA A 234 2.60 -9.52 7.93
CA ALA A 234 1.57 -9.22 6.95
C ALA A 234 0.55 -8.16 7.43
N SER A 235 0.21 -8.16 8.72
CA SER A 235 -0.74 -7.19 9.30
C SER A 235 -0.21 -5.76 9.26
N ALA A 236 1.10 -5.58 9.46
CA ALA A 236 1.76 -4.29 9.35
C ALA A 236 1.65 -3.73 7.93
N VAL A 237 1.98 -4.59 6.95
CA VAL A 237 1.93 -4.28 5.53
C VAL A 237 0.50 -3.89 5.11
N THR A 238 -0.51 -4.66 5.51
CA THR A 238 -1.93 -4.36 5.21
C THR A 238 -2.35 -3.02 5.79
N SER A 239 -2.05 -2.76 7.07
CA SER A 239 -2.40 -1.49 7.72
C SER A 239 -1.78 -0.28 7.01
N ARG A 240 -0.51 -0.37 6.61
CA ARG A 240 0.17 0.69 5.85
C ARG A 240 -0.50 0.93 4.48
N VAL A 241 -0.92 -0.13 3.79
CA VAL A 241 -1.63 -0.01 2.50
C VAL A 241 -3.02 0.62 2.67
N GLU A 242 -3.74 0.31 3.75
CA GLU A 242 -5.04 0.91 4.04
C GLU A 242 -4.91 2.42 4.28
N TYR A 243 -3.96 2.86 5.11
CA TYR A 243 -3.69 4.28 5.31
C TYR A 243 -3.29 4.97 4.01
N TYR A 244 -2.39 4.36 3.23
CA TYR A 244 -1.96 4.89 1.94
C TYR A 244 -3.14 5.09 0.98
N THR A 245 -3.96 4.06 0.83
CA THR A 245 -5.14 4.12 -0.06
C THR A 245 -6.13 5.18 0.39
N ASN A 246 -6.36 5.29 1.70
CA ASN A 246 -7.24 6.31 2.27
C ASN A 246 -6.69 7.71 2.01
N TYR A 247 -5.40 7.96 2.26
CA TYR A 247 -4.79 9.28 2.06
C TYR A 247 -4.68 9.66 0.59
N CYS A 248 -4.43 8.71 -0.30
CA CYS A 248 -4.53 8.94 -1.74
C CYS A 248 -5.94 9.42 -2.14
N LYS A 249 -7.00 8.79 -1.60
CA LYS A 249 -8.38 9.23 -1.81
C LYS A 249 -8.63 10.64 -1.27
N GLN A 250 -8.17 10.94 -0.05
CA GLN A 250 -8.34 12.26 0.56
C GLN A 250 -7.62 13.37 -0.21
N LEU A 251 -6.44 13.07 -0.77
CA LEU A 251 -5.64 14.02 -1.53
C LEU A 251 -5.99 14.05 -3.03
N GLY A 252 -6.91 13.20 -3.50
CA GLY A 252 -7.35 13.17 -4.88
C GLY A 252 -6.27 12.69 -5.86
N VAL A 253 -5.46 11.71 -5.46
CA VAL A 253 -4.40 11.12 -6.29
C VAL A 253 -4.62 9.62 -6.46
N ASP A 254 -4.29 9.10 -7.64
CA ASP A 254 -4.35 7.66 -7.92
C ASP A 254 -3.21 6.94 -7.17
N PRO A 255 -3.51 5.95 -6.30
CA PRO A 255 -2.49 5.18 -5.61
C PRO A 255 -1.65 4.28 -6.54
N GLY A 256 -2.04 4.13 -7.81
CA GLY A 256 -1.50 3.11 -8.71
C GLY A 256 -1.83 1.70 -8.21
N SER A 257 -1.18 0.67 -8.76
CA SER A 257 -1.19 -0.65 -8.12
C SER A 257 -0.23 -0.60 -6.94
N PRO A 258 -0.69 -0.63 -5.67
CA PRO A 258 0.20 -0.82 -4.54
C PRO A 258 0.77 -2.23 -4.68
N VAL A 259 1.98 -2.35 -5.23
CA VAL A 259 2.65 -3.64 -5.37
C VAL A 259 3.00 -4.11 -3.96
N VAL A 260 2.10 -4.86 -3.33
CA VAL A 260 2.30 -5.54 -2.05
C VAL A 260 2.57 -7.03 -2.33
N PRO A 261 3.45 -7.68 -1.56
CA PRO A 261 3.87 -9.03 -1.89
C PRO A 261 2.71 -10.03 -1.68
N SER A 262 2.42 -10.76 -2.75
CA SER A 262 1.45 -11.86 -2.91
C SER A 262 1.22 -12.81 -1.72
N LYS A 263 2.26 -13.04 -0.91
CA LYS A 263 2.20 -13.94 0.26
C LYS A 263 1.52 -13.33 1.50
N ALA A 264 1.39 -12.00 1.58
CA ALA A 264 0.81 -11.32 2.74
C ALA A 264 -0.70 -11.10 2.63
N GLN A 265 -1.34 -11.46 1.50
CA GLN A 265 -2.71 -11.05 1.17
C GLN A 265 -3.68 -12.23 1.01
N GLY A 266 -3.54 -13.24 1.86
CA GLY A 266 -4.39 -14.44 1.90
C GLY A 266 -4.61 -14.94 3.31
N SER A 267 -4.40 -14.10 4.32
CA SER A 267 -4.58 -14.50 5.72
C SER A 267 -6.08 -14.56 6.08
N PRO A 268 -6.45 -15.35 7.10
CA PRO A 268 -7.81 -15.34 7.67
C PRO A 268 -8.37 -13.95 7.92
N LYS A 269 -7.55 -13.05 8.46
CA LYS A 269 -7.93 -11.67 8.79
C LYS A 269 -8.25 -10.84 7.55
N ASP A 270 -7.51 -11.01 6.45
CA ASP A 270 -7.74 -10.24 5.22
C ASP A 270 -9.14 -10.52 4.66
N TYR A 271 -9.56 -11.79 4.67
CA TYR A 271 -10.90 -12.18 4.25
C TYR A 271 -11.96 -11.63 5.21
N VAL A 272 -11.84 -11.92 6.51
CA VAL A 272 -12.85 -11.54 7.51
C VAL A 272 -13.02 -10.03 7.60
N ASN A 273 -11.93 -9.25 7.60
CA ASN A 273 -12.01 -7.80 7.69
C ASN A 273 -12.69 -7.18 6.46
N ALA A 274 -12.33 -7.63 5.25
CA ALA A 274 -12.95 -7.13 4.03
C ALA A 274 -14.46 -7.43 3.97
N HIS A 275 -14.88 -8.61 4.41
CA HIS A 275 -16.31 -8.96 4.53
C HIS A 275 -17.01 -8.11 5.59
N ASN A 276 -16.42 -8.00 6.78
CA ASN A 276 -17.01 -7.29 7.90
C ASN A 276 -17.13 -5.79 7.64
N GLN A 277 -16.22 -5.21 6.86
CA GLN A 277 -16.36 -3.83 6.41
C GLN A 277 -17.62 -3.67 5.54
N ALA A 278 -17.81 -4.50 4.51
CA ALA A 278 -19.00 -4.44 3.66
C ALA A 278 -20.31 -4.70 4.44
N ARG A 279 -20.28 -5.61 5.42
CA ARG A 279 -21.43 -5.90 6.31
C ARG A 279 -21.78 -4.72 7.20
N SER A 280 -20.78 -4.01 7.73
CA SER A 280 -21.00 -2.84 8.57
C SER A 280 -21.72 -1.71 7.83
N GLU A 281 -21.45 -1.54 6.52
CA GLU A 281 -22.11 -0.52 5.68
C GLU A 281 -23.62 -0.71 5.56
N VAL A 282 -24.13 -1.92 5.78
CA VAL A 282 -25.55 -2.27 5.69
C VAL A 282 -26.14 -2.68 7.05
N GLY A 283 -25.42 -2.43 8.15
CA GLY A 283 -25.90 -2.71 9.50
C GLY A 283 -26.00 -4.20 9.85
N VAL A 284 -25.24 -5.05 9.17
CA VAL A 284 -25.17 -6.49 9.45
C VAL A 284 -24.01 -6.79 10.40
N GLY A 285 -24.25 -7.64 11.40
CA GLY A 285 -23.24 -8.05 12.37
C GLY A 285 -22.03 -8.77 11.73
N PRO A 286 -20.85 -8.74 12.35
CA PRO A 286 -19.65 -9.33 11.78
C PRO A 286 -19.73 -10.86 11.71
N MET A 287 -19.04 -11.45 10.74
CA MET A 287 -18.72 -12.88 10.67
C MET A 287 -17.34 -13.16 11.29
N GLN A 288 -17.14 -14.39 11.73
CA GLN A 288 -15.90 -14.88 12.35
C GLN A 288 -15.22 -15.92 11.45
N TRP A 289 -13.91 -16.03 11.53
CA TRP A 289 -13.17 -17.08 10.83
C TRP A 289 -13.49 -18.46 11.43
N ASP A 290 -13.65 -19.46 10.58
CA ASP A 290 -13.82 -20.86 10.95
C ASP A 290 -12.78 -21.71 10.20
N GLU A 291 -11.88 -22.35 10.97
CA GLU A 291 -10.80 -23.15 10.40
C GLU A 291 -11.30 -24.42 9.68
N GLY A 292 -12.46 -24.96 10.08
CA GLY A 292 -13.08 -26.09 9.43
C GLY A 292 -13.61 -25.73 8.04
N LEU A 293 -14.25 -24.56 7.91
CA LEU A 293 -14.63 -24.01 6.61
C LEU A 293 -13.42 -23.69 5.74
N ALA A 294 -12.33 -23.16 6.32
CA ALA A 294 -11.12 -22.85 5.59
C ALA A 294 -10.44 -24.11 5.04
N ALA A 295 -10.40 -25.18 5.85
CA ALA A 295 -9.92 -26.49 5.42
C ALA A 295 -10.79 -27.09 4.31
N TYR A 296 -12.13 -26.98 4.43
CA TYR A 296 -13.05 -27.39 3.39
C TYR A 296 -12.81 -26.64 2.07
N ALA A 297 -12.68 -25.31 2.14
CA ALA A 297 -12.38 -24.46 1.00
C ALA A 297 -11.04 -24.84 0.35
N GLY A 298 -10.01 -25.09 1.16
CA GLY A 298 -8.68 -25.52 0.72
C GLY A 298 -8.72 -26.84 -0.06
N ASN A 299 -9.33 -27.86 0.54
CA ASN A 299 -9.44 -29.20 -0.05
C ASN A 299 -10.17 -29.18 -1.40
N TYR A 300 -11.16 -28.32 -1.56
CA TYR A 300 -11.89 -28.21 -2.82
C TYR A 300 -11.14 -27.36 -3.86
N VAL A 301 -10.66 -26.19 -3.48
CA VAL A 301 -9.99 -25.28 -4.44
C VAL A 301 -8.67 -25.86 -4.97
N ASP A 302 -7.99 -26.74 -4.22
CA ASP A 302 -6.84 -27.50 -4.70
C ASP A 302 -7.18 -28.43 -5.88
N GLN A 303 -8.42 -28.92 -5.98
CA GLN A 303 -8.88 -29.75 -7.11
C GLN A 303 -9.02 -28.94 -8.41
N LEU A 304 -9.12 -27.61 -8.30
CA LEU A 304 -9.26 -26.69 -9.43
C LEU A 304 -7.90 -26.16 -9.94
N LYS A 305 -6.79 -26.62 -9.35
CA LYS A 305 -5.43 -26.14 -9.62
C LYS A 305 -4.96 -26.33 -11.06
N SER A 306 -5.56 -27.25 -11.82
CA SER A 306 -5.20 -27.48 -13.23
C SER A 306 -5.29 -26.22 -14.07
N ASP A 307 -6.40 -25.50 -13.95
CA ASP A 307 -6.78 -24.43 -14.89
C ASP A 307 -7.57 -23.29 -14.23
N CYS A 308 -7.76 -23.31 -12.91
CA CYS A 308 -8.48 -22.26 -12.17
C CYS A 308 -9.94 -22.12 -12.61
N ARG A 309 -10.64 -23.17 -13.04
CA ARG A 309 -12.05 -23.06 -13.44
C ARG A 309 -12.93 -22.63 -12.26
N LEU A 310 -13.87 -21.71 -12.51
CA LEU A 310 -14.90 -21.31 -11.56
C LEU A 310 -16.01 -22.37 -11.51
N VAL A 311 -15.74 -23.48 -10.83
CA VAL A 311 -16.72 -24.55 -10.61
C VAL A 311 -17.03 -24.60 -9.12
N HIS A 312 -18.32 -24.59 -8.79
CA HIS A 312 -18.79 -24.65 -7.42
C HIS A 312 -18.70 -26.05 -6.84
N SER A 313 -18.42 -26.15 -5.53
CA SER A 313 -18.25 -27.45 -4.84
C SER A 313 -19.53 -28.29 -4.77
N GLY A 314 -20.70 -27.65 -4.84
CA GLY A 314 -21.98 -28.31 -4.55
C GLY A 314 -22.12 -28.73 -3.08
N GLY A 315 -21.25 -28.22 -2.21
CA GLY A 315 -21.25 -28.49 -0.78
C GLY A 315 -22.43 -27.89 -0.02
N PRO A 316 -22.51 -28.15 1.30
CA PRO A 316 -23.60 -27.65 2.15
C PRO A 316 -23.48 -26.16 2.53
N TYR A 317 -22.40 -25.50 2.14
CA TYR A 317 -22.09 -24.12 2.54
C TYR A 317 -22.44 -23.12 1.44
N GLY A 318 -22.61 -21.86 1.82
CA GLY A 318 -22.61 -20.77 0.84
C GLY A 318 -21.22 -20.69 0.23
N GLU A 319 -21.11 -20.24 -1.02
CA GLU A 319 -19.83 -20.24 -1.72
C GLU A 319 -19.67 -19.08 -2.68
N ASN A 320 -18.54 -18.39 -2.57
CA ASN A 320 -18.09 -17.42 -3.55
C ASN A 320 -16.74 -17.84 -4.13
N LEU A 321 -16.58 -17.68 -5.44
CA LEU A 321 -15.36 -17.97 -6.18
C LEU A 321 -14.85 -16.72 -6.90
N ALA A 322 -13.54 -16.56 -6.99
CA ALA A 322 -12.90 -15.51 -7.78
C ALA A 322 -11.63 -16.04 -8.44
N MET A 323 -11.38 -15.61 -9.68
CA MET A 323 -10.22 -16.02 -10.46
C MET A 323 -9.46 -14.80 -11.02
N SER A 324 -8.17 -14.97 -11.25
CA SER A 324 -7.32 -14.05 -12.00
C SER A 324 -6.37 -14.83 -12.89
N THR A 325 -5.99 -14.27 -14.04
CA THR A 325 -4.91 -14.80 -14.89
C THR A 325 -3.52 -14.53 -14.30
N GLY A 326 -3.43 -13.73 -13.24
CA GLY A 326 -2.21 -13.46 -12.47
C GLY A 326 -2.42 -13.77 -10.99
N ASP A 327 -1.68 -13.09 -10.14
CA ASP A 327 -1.93 -13.16 -8.69
C ASP A 327 -3.29 -12.53 -8.35
N LEU A 328 -3.94 -13.06 -7.32
CA LEU A 328 -5.19 -12.52 -6.77
C LEU A 328 -5.09 -12.50 -5.25
N SER A 329 -5.41 -11.36 -4.64
CA SER A 329 -5.43 -11.20 -3.19
C SER A 329 -6.82 -11.43 -2.62
N ALA A 330 -6.88 -11.79 -1.33
CA ALA A 330 -8.10 -11.91 -0.55
C ALA A 330 -8.96 -10.65 -0.64
N VAL A 331 -8.37 -9.49 -0.34
CA VAL A 331 -9.08 -8.20 -0.36
C VAL A 331 -9.59 -7.86 -1.76
N THR A 332 -8.81 -8.12 -2.82
CA THR A 332 -9.27 -7.87 -4.19
C THR A 332 -10.41 -8.82 -4.56
N ALA A 333 -10.34 -10.11 -4.20
CA ALA A 333 -11.45 -11.05 -4.44
C ALA A 333 -12.74 -10.60 -3.73
N VAL A 334 -12.66 -10.24 -2.45
CA VAL A 334 -13.83 -9.72 -1.73
C VAL A 334 -14.35 -8.43 -2.34
N LYS A 335 -13.47 -7.53 -2.78
CA LYS A 335 -13.86 -6.30 -3.46
C LYS A 335 -14.58 -6.56 -4.79
N LEU A 336 -14.17 -7.56 -5.56
CA LEU A 336 -14.88 -7.96 -6.78
C LEU A 336 -16.32 -8.36 -6.46
N TRP A 337 -16.52 -9.19 -5.43
CA TRP A 337 -17.85 -9.59 -4.98
C TRP A 337 -18.66 -8.41 -4.43
N VAL A 338 -18.05 -7.53 -3.63
CA VAL A 338 -18.72 -6.36 -3.04
C VAL A 338 -19.13 -5.33 -4.09
N ASN A 339 -18.36 -5.17 -5.17
CA ASN A 339 -18.69 -4.23 -6.24
C ASN A 339 -19.99 -4.57 -6.97
N GLU A 340 -20.45 -5.82 -6.89
CA GLU A 340 -21.76 -6.21 -7.41
C GLU A 340 -22.93 -5.54 -6.66
N LYS A 341 -22.68 -4.85 -5.55
CA LYS A 341 -23.64 -3.95 -4.89
C LYS A 341 -24.32 -2.98 -5.87
N ALA A 342 -23.60 -2.52 -6.89
CA ALA A 342 -24.17 -1.65 -7.93
C ALA A 342 -25.31 -2.32 -8.72
N ASN A 343 -25.32 -3.66 -8.75
CA ASN A 343 -26.28 -4.48 -9.48
C ASN A 343 -27.43 -4.98 -8.60
N TYR A 344 -27.41 -4.77 -7.29
CA TYR A 344 -28.45 -5.23 -6.37
C TYR A 344 -29.41 -4.11 -6.00
N ASN A 345 -30.71 -4.34 -6.25
CA ASN A 345 -31.78 -3.46 -5.79
C ASN A 345 -32.43 -4.01 -4.52
N TYR A 346 -32.17 -3.34 -3.39
CA TYR A 346 -32.73 -3.74 -2.10
C TYR A 346 -34.26 -3.62 -2.04
N ALA A 347 -34.85 -2.58 -2.66
CA ALA A 347 -36.29 -2.33 -2.58
C ALA A 347 -37.10 -3.48 -3.20
N THR A 348 -36.65 -3.98 -4.35
CA THR A 348 -37.27 -5.07 -5.10
C THR A 348 -36.70 -6.44 -4.79
N ASN A 349 -35.63 -6.52 -4.01
CA ASN A 349 -34.84 -7.74 -3.74
C ASN A 349 -34.45 -8.48 -5.02
N SER A 350 -33.94 -7.74 -6.01
CA SER A 350 -33.60 -8.28 -7.34
C SER A 350 -32.22 -7.82 -7.79
N CYS A 351 -31.56 -8.62 -8.63
CA CYS A 351 -30.35 -8.19 -9.32
C CYS A 351 -30.69 -7.69 -10.73
N ASN A 352 -30.08 -6.59 -11.15
CA ASN A 352 -30.10 -6.14 -12.56
C ASN A 352 -29.10 -6.95 -13.42
N GLU A 353 -28.02 -7.42 -12.81
CA GLU A 353 -27.01 -8.31 -13.40
C GLU A 353 -26.58 -9.36 -12.36
N VAL A 354 -25.31 -9.78 -12.35
CA VAL A 354 -24.78 -10.64 -11.29
C VAL A 354 -24.69 -9.83 -10.00
N CYS A 355 -25.33 -10.32 -8.94
CA CYS A 355 -25.21 -9.76 -7.60
C CYS A 355 -25.15 -10.79 -6.46
N GLY A 356 -25.14 -12.08 -6.82
CA GLY A 356 -25.19 -13.19 -5.87
C GLY A 356 -23.98 -13.24 -4.92
N HIS A 357 -22.80 -12.80 -5.37
CA HIS A 357 -21.63 -12.79 -4.51
C HIS A 357 -21.73 -11.67 -3.48
N TYR A 358 -22.18 -10.48 -3.89
CA TYR A 358 -22.45 -9.39 -2.95
C TYR A 358 -23.47 -9.81 -1.90
N THR A 359 -24.63 -10.33 -2.30
CA THR A 359 -25.69 -10.72 -1.36
C THR A 359 -25.24 -11.82 -0.40
N GLN A 360 -24.35 -12.72 -0.82
CA GLN A 360 -23.72 -13.71 0.07
C GLN A 360 -22.75 -13.07 1.07
N VAL A 361 -21.91 -12.10 0.65
CA VAL A 361 -20.98 -11.38 1.53
C VAL A 361 -21.73 -10.69 2.68
N VAL A 362 -22.84 -10.03 2.35
CA VAL A 362 -23.67 -9.30 3.32
C VAL A 362 -24.85 -10.10 3.87
N TRP A 363 -24.86 -11.43 3.70
CA TRP A 363 -25.94 -12.28 4.19
C TRP A 363 -25.97 -12.32 5.73
N ARG A 364 -27.04 -11.79 6.32
CA ARG A 364 -27.18 -11.58 7.78
C ARG A 364 -27.03 -12.86 8.58
N LYS A 365 -27.53 -13.98 8.05
CA LYS A 365 -27.47 -15.28 8.74
C LYS A 365 -26.10 -15.95 8.64
N SER A 366 -25.26 -15.59 7.66
CA SER A 366 -23.91 -16.15 7.55
C SER A 366 -23.01 -15.50 8.58
N VAL A 367 -22.55 -16.29 9.56
CA VAL A 367 -21.79 -15.79 10.73
C VAL A 367 -20.39 -16.40 10.82
N ARG A 368 -20.10 -17.43 10.02
CA ARG A 368 -18.79 -18.07 9.92
C ARG A 368 -18.28 -18.03 8.47
N LEU A 369 -16.98 -17.83 8.33
CA LEU A 369 -16.28 -17.70 7.05
C LEU A 369 -15.01 -18.55 7.06
N GLY A 370 -14.77 -19.31 6.00
CA GLY A 370 -13.47 -19.91 5.76
C GLY A 370 -13.12 -19.81 4.28
N CYS A 371 -11.88 -19.41 3.97
CA CYS A 371 -11.46 -19.18 2.59
C CYS A 371 -10.10 -19.82 2.31
N ALA A 372 -9.86 -20.11 1.04
CA ALA A 372 -8.59 -20.63 0.56
C ALA A 372 -8.20 -20.02 -0.78
N LYS A 373 -6.88 -19.98 -1.03
CA LYS A 373 -6.26 -19.43 -2.24
C LYS A 373 -5.32 -20.47 -2.83
N VAL A 374 -5.43 -20.73 -4.13
CA VAL A 374 -4.53 -21.62 -4.86
C VAL A 374 -3.98 -20.95 -6.11
N ARG A 375 -2.69 -21.20 -6.36
CA ARG A 375 -2.01 -20.86 -7.61
C ARG A 375 -2.15 -22.00 -8.60
N CYS A 376 -2.73 -21.73 -9.76
CA CYS A 376 -2.99 -22.74 -10.78
C CYS A 376 -1.80 -22.94 -11.73
N ASN A 377 -1.79 -24.09 -12.40
CA ASN A 377 -0.73 -24.49 -13.32
C ASN A 377 -0.64 -23.59 -14.56
N ASN A 378 -1.76 -22.98 -14.97
CA ASN A 378 -1.82 -21.98 -16.05
C ASN A 378 -1.27 -20.61 -15.65
N GLY A 379 -0.72 -20.46 -14.44
CA GLY A 379 -0.26 -19.17 -13.93
C GLY A 379 -1.40 -18.24 -13.54
N GLY A 380 -2.62 -18.74 -13.34
CA GLY A 380 -3.73 -18.04 -12.70
C GLY A 380 -3.78 -18.25 -11.18
N THR A 381 -4.69 -17.56 -10.52
CA THR A 381 -5.00 -17.72 -9.10
C THR A 381 -6.50 -17.83 -8.92
N ILE A 382 -6.93 -18.78 -8.09
CA ILE A 382 -8.33 -18.95 -7.70
C ILE A 382 -8.46 -18.83 -6.19
N ILE A 383 -9.54 -18.19 -5.75
CA ILE A 383 -9.92 -18.03 -4.36
C ILE A 383 -11.33 -18.56 -4.20
N LEU A 384 -11.56 -19.31 -3.14
CA LEU A 384 -12.87 -19.76 -2.70
C LEU A 384 -13.12 -19.33 -1.26
N CYS A 385 -14.31 -18.83 -0.97
CA CYS A 385 -14.80 -18.58 0.39
C CYS A 385 -16.09 -19.35 0.64
N ASN A 386 -16.16 -20.06 1.76
CA ASN A 386 -17.35 -20.73 2.26
C ASN A 386 -17.98 -19.98 3.43
N TYR A 387 -19.32 -19.96 3.44
CA TYR A 387 -20.15 -19.23 4.40
C TYR A 387 -21.09 -20.19 5.12
N ASP A 388 -21.16 -20.07 6.45
CA ASP A 388 -22.05 -20.90 7.27
C ASP A 388 -22.80 -20.06 8.31
N PRO A 389 -24.15 -20.16 8.39
CA PRO A 389 -25.06 -20.78 7.42
C PRO A 389 -24.92 -20.26 5.97
N PRO A 390 -25.29 -21.06 4.94
CA PRO A 390 -25.37 -20.62 3.55
C PRO A 390 -26.36 -19.44 3.39
N GLY A 391 -26.12 -18.61 2.38
CA GLY A 391 -26.99 -17.49 2.05
C GLY A 391 -27.76 -17.65 0.75
N ASN A 392 -28.28 -16.53 0.25
CA ASN A 392 -29.00 -16.43 -1.03
C ASN A 392 -30.26 -17.30 -1.13
N TYR A 393 -30.98 -17.46 -0.03
CA TYR A 393 -32.28 -18.13 -0.04
C TYR A 393 -33.33 -17.31 -0.80
N VAL A 394 -34.06 -18.00 -1.69
CA VAL A 394 -35.12 -17.41 -2.51
C VAL A 394 -36.16 -16.74 -1.61
N LYS A 395 -36.52 -15.49 -1.94
CA LYS A 395 -37.46 -14.61 -1.19
C LYS A 395 -36.96 -14.08 0.16
N GLU A 396 -35.77 -14.45 0.61
CA GLU A 396 -35.14 -13.81 1.76
C GLU A 396 -34.28 -12.61 1.32
N ARG A 397 -34.15 -11.62 2.19
CA ARG A 397 -33.26 -10.47 1.98
C ARG A 397 -31.92 -10.72 2.67
N PRO A 398 -30.81 -10.26 2.07
CA PRO A 398 -29.49 -10.43 2.67
C PRO A 398 -29.32 -9.62 3.96
N TYR A 399 -29.98 -8.46 4.10
CA TYR A 399 -29.87 -7.61 5.28
C TYR A 399 -31.18 -6.93 5.68
#